data_AF-A0A372Q2C5-F1
#
_entry.id   AF-A0A372Q2C5-F1
#
_cell.length_a   1.000
_cell.length_b   1.000
_cell.length_c   1.000
_cell.angle_alpha   90.00
_cell.angle_beta   90.00
_cell.angle_gamma   90.00
#
_symmetry.space_group_name_H-M   'P 1'
#
loop_
_entity.id
_entity.type
_entity.pdbx_description
1 polymer ?
#
loop_
_entity_poly.entity_id
_entity_poly.type
_entity_poly.pdbx_seq_one_letter_code
_entity_poly.pdbx_strand_id
1 'polypeptide(L)'
;MALKETNATTAEQMHEVAKYCIIDALSCQRLMVKHNAINKYREVASIAFLSLFDAHYFAGGMKVCNLLSASAWQRGILTSMILSQQTETGKFPGAYIFPPVKGLKNRRLVTGLDFASLYPSLIMTYNLSPDKIILSQEHAVSVEQSDKKLHKLEFLFNNQCAWSVQHNNIPEEKGLYVIVLEYLSAKRNELKRRLASLKAKKKDIDLVISSMGKDAEQYALKVYMNTFYGTAGDSKSPFFLRELAGGVTSAGRRNIKHVADFVKSKGFQIKYGDTDSLYLVCLEEFFQECDTAYDNGNGFSKEEY
;
A
#
# COMPACT_ATOMS: atom_id res chain seq x y z
N MET A 1 -32.51 -54.37 30.16
CA MET A 1 -32.49 -53.74 28.83
C MET A 1 -33.26 -52.44 28.95
N ALA A 2 -32.61 -51.38 29.43
CA ALA A 2 -33.25 -50.08 29.64
C ALA A 2 -33.01 -49.22 28.40
N LEU A 3 -34.04 -49.07 27.58
CA LEU A 3 -34.12 -48.01 26.59
C LEU A 3 -34.17 -46.69 27.38
N LYS A 4 -33.05 -45.95 27.39
CA LYS A 4 -33.00 -44.58 27.91
C LYS A 4 -33.96 -43.73 27.06
N GLU A 5 -35.11 -43.39 27.63
CA GLU A 5 -35.98 -42.35 27.10
C GLU A 5 -35.13 -41.08 26.89
N THR A 6 -35.01 -40.66 25.64
CA THR A 6 -34.36 -39.42 25.30
C THR A 6 -35.34 -38.32 25.67
N ASN A 7 -35.13 -37.66 26.81
CA ASN A 7 -35.96 -36.52 27.23
C ASN A 7 -36.11 -35.55 26.05
N ALA A 8 -37.34 -35.19 25.69
CA ALA A 8 -37.64 -34.31 24.56
C ALA A 8 -36.83 -33.00 24.58
N THR A 9 -36.51 -32.51 25.79
CA THR A 9 -35.64 -31.35 26.05
C THR A 9 -34.21 -31.54 25.53
N THR A 10 -33.66 -32.75 25.61
CA THR A 10 -32.33 -33.08 25.08
C THR A 10 -32.33 -33.10 23.54
N ALA A 11 -33.43 -33.59 22.94
CA ALA A 11 -33.58 -33.60 21.48
C ALA A 11 -33.71 -32.17 20.91
N GLU A 12 -34.46 -31.29 21.58
CA GLU A 12 -34.57 -29.86 21.23
C GLU A 12 -33.22 -29.13 21.36
N GLN A 13 -32.47 -29.37 22.42
CA GLN A 13 -31.13 -28.79 22.60
C GLN A 13 -30.16 -29.27 21.51
N MET A 14 -30.19 -30.55 21.15
CA MET A 14 -29.38 -31.09 20.06
C MET A 14 -29.79 -30.50 18.70
N HIS A 15 -31.07 -30.23 18.48
CA HIS A 15 -31.56 -29.55 17.28
C HIS A 15 -31.00 -28.12 17.18
N GLU A 16 -31.01 -27.35 18.27
CA GLU A 16 -30.45 -26.00 18.28
C GLU A 16 -28.94 -26.00 18.03
N VAL A 17 -28.18 -26.94 18.61
CA VAL A 17 -26.75 -27.11 18.30
C VAL A 17 -26.55 -27.46 16.82
N ALA A 18 -27.35 -28.37 16.26
CA ALA A 18 -27.27 -28.72 14.85
C ALA A 18 -27.55 -27.50 13.94
N LYS A 19 -28.57 -26.71 14.28
CA LYS A 19 -28.92 -25.47 13.57
C LYS A 19 -27.79 -24.44 13.66
N TYR A 20 -27.18 -24.27 14.82
CA TYR A 20 -26.00 -23.41 15.01
C TYR A 20 -24.83 -23.87 14.11
N CYS A 21 -24.50 -25.17 14.12
CA CYS A 21 -23.44 -25.72 13.27
C CYS A 21 -23.72 -25.52 11.77
N ILE A 22 -24.97 -25.64 11.34
CA ILE A 22 -25.38 -25.37 9.95
C ILE A 22 -25.16 -23.89 9.61
N ILE A 23 -25.55 -22.98 10.49
CA ILE A 23 -25.36 -21.54 10.29
C ILE A 23 -23.88 -21.20 10.19
N ASP A 24 -23.01 -21.77 11.03
CA ASP A 24 -21.56 -21.55 10.99
C ASP A 24 -20.95 -22.05 9.67
N ALA A 25 -21.29 -23.27 9.24
CA ALA A 25 -20.81 -23.84 7.99
C ALA A 25 -21.24 -23.01 6.77
N LEU A 26 -22.51 -22.60 6.72
CA LEU A 26 -23.03 -21.74 5.64
C LEU A 26 -22.44 -20.33 5.67
N SER A 27 -22.17 -19.78 6.86
CA SER A 27 -21.57 -18.46 7.02
C SER A 27 -20.15 -18.43 6.47
N CYS A 28 -19.35 -19.47 6.70
CA CYS A 28 -18.02 -19.63 6.09
C CYS A 28 -18.08 -19.58 4.55
N GLN A 29 -19.01 -20.33 3.94
CA GLN A 29 -19.19 -20.33 2.49
C GLN A 29 -19.65 -18.95 1.97
N ARG A 30 -20.62 -18.32 2.65
CA ARG A 30 -21.12 -16.98 2.28
C ARG A 30 -20.03 -15.92 2.35
N LEU A 31 -19.18 -15.95 3.38
CA LEU A 31 -18.03 -15.05 3.50
C LEU A 31 -17.03 -15.27 2.38
N MET A 32 -16.70 -16.52 2.06
CA MET A 32 -15.78 -16.85 0.97
C MET A 32 -16.25 -16.29 -0.38
N VAL A 33 -17.55 -16.39 -0.68
CA VAL A 33 -18.16 -15.85 -1.90
C VAL A 33 -18.19 -14.31 -1.85
N LYS A 34 -18.66 -13.73 -0.74
CA LYS A 34 -18.79 -12.26 -0.58
C LYS A 34 -17.45 -11.55 -0.69
N HIS A 35 -16.37 -12.14 -0.16
CA HIS A 35 -15.02 -11.61 -0.26
C HIS A 35 -14.28 -12.02 -1.54
N ASN A 36 -14.91 -12.83 -2.40
CA ASN A 36 -14.31 -13.37 -3.63
C ASN A 36 -12.91 -13.98 -3.38
N ALA A 37 -12.77 -14.69 -2.24
CA ALA A 37 -11.46 -15.02 -1.69
C ALA A 37 -10.62 -15.89 -2.64
N ILE A 38 -11.26 -16.87 -3.30
CA ILE A 38 -10.59 -17.80 -4.23
C ILE A 38 -10.00 -17.03 -5.42
N ASN A 39 -10.78 -16.16 -6.07
CA ASN A 39 -10.31 -15.40 -7.23
C ASN A 39 -9.22 -14.40 -6.85
N LYS A 40 -9.31 -13.79 -5.66
CA LYS A 40 -8.22 -12.97 -5.11
C LYS A 40 -6.91 -13.76 -5.00
N TYR A 41 -6.95 -14.98 -4.47
CA TYR A 41 -5.74 -15.81 -4.37
C TYR A 41 -5.25 -16.31 -5.73
N ARG A 42 -6.15 -16.63 -6.66
CA ARG A 42 -5.79 -16.98 -8.05
C ARG A 42 -5.04 -15.84 -8.75
N GLU A 43 -5.50 -14.61 -8.56
CA GLU A 43 -4.87 -13.43 -9.15
C GLU A 43 -3.47 -13.20 -8.55
N VAL A 44 -3.33 -13.32 -7.23
CA VAL A 44 -2.03 -13.25 -6.55
C VAL A 44 -1.10 -14.37 -7.02
N ALA A 45 -1.58 -15.60 -7.14
CA ALA A 45 -0.82 -16.75 -7.64
C ALA A 45 -0.31 -16.50 -9.06
N SER A 46 -1.18 -15.98 -9.95
CA SER A 46 -0.82 -15.65 -11.33
C SER A 46 0.21 -14.54 -11.42
N ILE A 47 0.08 -13.47 -10.63
CA ILE A 47 1.03 -12.35 -10.63
C ILE A 47 2.36 -12.77 -10.02
N ALA A 48 2.33 -13.47 -8.89
CA ALA A 48 3.52 -13.80 -8.12
C ALA A 48 4.23 -15.06 -8.61
N PHE A 49 3.73 -15.76 -9.64
CA PHE A 49 4.26 -17.03 -10.14
C PHE A 49 4.31 -18.13 -9.07
N LEU A 50 3.22 -18.28 -8.31
CA LEU A 50 3.10 -19.21 -7.20
C LEU A 50 1.96 -20.20 -7.40
N SER A 51 1.98 -21.30 -6.64
CA SER A 51 0.80 -22.15 -6.52
C SER A 51 -0.33 -21.42 -5.77
N LEU A 52 -1.57 -21.88 -5.95
CA LEU A 52 -2.72 -21.33 -5.21
C LEU A 52 -2.56 -21.55 -3.69
N PHE A 53 -1.94 -22.67 -3.29
CA PHE A 53 -1.63 -22.99 -1.91
C PHE A 53 -0.67 -21.95 -1.32
N ASP A 54 0.44 -21.68 -2.00
CA ASP A 54 1.45 -20.71 -1.57
C ASP A 54 0.91 -19.28 -1.53
N ALA A 55 0.05 -18.93 -2.49
CA ALA A 55 -0.64 -17.64 -2.50
C ALA A 55 -1.56 -17.45 -1.28
N HIS A 56 -2.06 -18.53 -0.68
CA HIS A 56 -2.87 -18.48 0.53
C HIS A 56 -2.00 -18.48 1.80
N TYR A 57 -1.09 -19.44 1.95
CA TYR A 57 -0.41 -19.71 3.22
C TYR A 57 0.83 -18.86 3.47
N PHE A 58 1.54 -18.43 2.42
CA PHE A 58 2.77 -17.66 2.63
C PHE A 58 2.51 -16.16 2.84
N ALA A 59 3.47 -15.51 3.52
CA ALA A 59 3.43 -14.08 3.78
C ALA A 59 3.62 -13.25 2.51
N GLY A 60 3.17 -11.98 2.54
CA GLY A 60 3.28 -11.06 1.39
C GLY A 60 4.73 -10.87 0.91
N GLY A 61 5.69 -10.79 1.84
CA GLY A 61 7.11 -10.60 1.51
C GLY A 61 7.65 -11.73 0.62
N MET A 62 7.37 -13.00 0.94
CA MET A 62 7.80 -14.14 0.14
C MET A 62 7.22 -14.11 -1.29
N LYS A 63 5.96 -13.70 -1.42
CA LYS A 63 5.31 -13.53 -2.71
C LYS A 63 6.03 -12.47 -3.53
N VAL A 64 6.32 -11.30 -2.93
CA VAL A 64 7.07 -10.22 -3.59
C VAL A 64 8.47 -10.69 -4.00
N CYS A 65 9.18 -11.43 -3.15
CA CYS A 65 10.47 -12.02 -3.50
C CYS A 65 10.38 -12.94 -4.72
N ASN A 66 9.35 -13.78 -4.81
CA ASN A 66 9.17 -14.67 -5.96
C ASN A 66 8.90 -13.89 -7.25
N LEU A 67 8.02 -12.87 -7.19
CA LEU A 67 7.77 -11.98 -8.33
C LEU A 67 9.05 -11.25 -8.78
N LEU A 68 9.79 -10.68 -7.84
CA LEU A 68 11.04 -9.97 -8.13
C LEU A 68 12.06 -10.91 -8.76
N SER A 69 12.21 -12.13 -8.25
CA SER A 69 13.14 -13.13 -8.77
C SER A 69 12.77 -13.59 -10.17
N ALA A 70 11.48 -13.85 -10.42
CA ALA A 70 10.98 -14.18 -11.76
C ALA A 70 11.20 -13.01 -12.75
N SER A 71 10.97 -11.78 -12.30
CA SER A 71 11.16 -10.57 -13.12
C SER A 71 12.64 -10.29 -13.40
N ALA A 72 13.52 -10.57 -12.44
CA ALA A 72 14.96 -10.46 -12.57
C ALA A 72 15.51 -11.50 -13.57
N TRP A 73 15.04 -12.75 -13.47
CA TRP A 73 15.40 -13.82 -14.39
C TRP A 73 15.10 -13.46 -15.85
N GLN A 74 13.91 -12.93 -16.14
CA GLN A 74 13.52 -12.46 -17.48
C GLN A 74 14.42 -11.35 -18.04
N ARG A 75 15.20 -10.69 -17.17
CA ARG A 75 16.09 -9.57 -17.51
C ARG A 75 17.56 -9.96 -17.48
N GLY A 76 17.87 -11.24 -17.31
CA GLY A 76 19.26 -11.70 -17.18
C GLY A 76 19.94 -11.23 -15.88
N ILE A 77 19.17 -10.87 -14.86
CA ILE A 77 19.68 -10.49 -13.54
C ILE A 77 19.65 -11.71 -12.63
N LEU A 78 20.82 -12.07 -12.08
CA LEU A 78 20.92 -13.14 -11.09
C LEU A 78 20.51 -12.61 -9.70
N THR A 79 19.60 -13.31 -9.04
CA THR A 79 19.20 -13.03 -7.66
C THR A 79 19.73 -14.10 -6.73
N SER A 80 20.30 -13.70 -5.59
CA SER A 80 20.68 -14.62 -4.52
C SER A 80 19.51 -14.81 -3.57
N MET A 81 19.25 -16.06 -3.18
CA MET A 81 18.32 -16.40 -2.08
C MET A 81 19.02 -16.52 -0.73
N ILE A 82 20.34 -16.29 -0.69
CA ILE A 82 21.13 -16.32 0.53
C ILE A 82 20.76 -15.12 1.37
N LEU A 83 20.41 -15.36 2.63
CA LEU A 83 20.10 -14.30 3.58
C LEU A 83 21.34 -13.44 3.81
N SER A 84 21.14 -12.13 3.78
CA SER A 84 22.19 -11.19 4.18
C SER A 84 22.59 -11.46 5.62
N GLN A 85 23.88 -11.66 5.87
CA GLN A 85 24.43 -11.77 7.23
C GLN A 85 24.54 -10.42 7.93
N GLN A 86 24.02 -9.33 7.32
CA GLN A 86 23.98 -8.01 7.95
C GLN A 86 23.12 -8.06 9.21
N THR A 87 23.80 -8.23 10.34
CA THR A 87 23.27 -8.27 11.71
C THR A 87 23.25 -6.89 12.35
N GLU A 88 23.37 -5.80 11.58
CA GLU A 88 23.39 -4.45 12.13
C GLU A 88 22.11 -4.19 12.95
N THR A 89 22.28 -4.18 14.27
CA THR A 89 21.25 -3.99 15.30
C THR A 89 20.89 -2.51 15.39
N GLY A 90 20.28 -1.96 14.35
CA GLY A 90 19.84 -0.56 14.29
C GLY A 90 18.46 -0.44 13.68
N LYS A 91 17.48 0.04 14.45
CA LYS A 91 16.18 0.44 13.89
C LYS A 91 16.37 1.74 13.11
N PHE A 92 16.09 1.73 11.81
CA PHE A 92 16.05 2.97 11.03
C PHE A 92 14.77 3.76 11.35
N PRO A 93 14.80 5.10 11.28
CA PRO A 93 13.62 5.90 11.57
C PRO A 93 12.47 5.61 10.59
N GLY A 94 11.31 5.25 11.14
CA GLY A 94 10.10 4.90 10.36
C GLY A 94 9.40 6.12 9.75
N ALA A 95 8.08 6.09 9.66
CA ALA A 95 7.31 7.24 9.21
C ALA A 95 7.42 8.45 10.15
N TYR A 96 6.99 9.62 9.69
CA TYR A 96 6.83 10.81 10.52
C TYR A 96 5.35 11.06 10.77
N ILE A 97 5.02 11.41 12.02
CA ILE A 97 3.67 11.70 12.47
C ILE A 97 3.66 13.15 12.96
N PHE A 98 2.71 13.94 12.45
CA PHE A 98 2.51 15.30 12.95
C PHE A 98 1.75 15.24 14.27
N PRO A 99 2.20 15.97 15.30
CA PRO A 99 1.53 15.93 16.60
C PRO A 99 0.08 16.40 16.46
N PRO A 100 -0.89 15.66 17.03
CA PRO A 100 -2.29 16.01 16.91
C PRO A 100 -2.63 17.24 17.76
N VAL A 101 -3.39 18.16 17.18
CA VAL A 101 -4.09 19.21 17.91
C VAL A 101 -5.35 18.60 18.54
N LYS A 102 -5.28 18.31 19.85
CA LYS A 102 -6.35 17.64 20.59
C LYS A 102 -7.54 18.58 20.83
N GLY A 103 -8.76 18.05 20.72
CA GLY A 103 -10.00 18.73 21.10
C GLY A 103 -11.21 18.27 20.29
N LEU A 104 -12.38 18.23 20.93
CA LEU A 104 -13.67 17.93 20.27
C LEU A 104 -14.33 19.15 19.63
N LYS A 105 -13.89 20.37 19.97
CA LYS A 105 -14.45 21.60 19.43
C LYS A 105 -13.77 21.96 18.12
N ASN A 106 -14.24 21.37 17.03
CA ASN A 106 -13.96 21.90 15.70
C ASN A 106 -15.31 22.31 15.09
N ARG A 107 -15.61 23.61 15.09
CA ARG A 107 -16.74 24.17 14.33
C ARG A 107 -16.51 24.12 12.82
N ARG A 108 -15.29 23.73 12.41
CA ARG A 108 -14.82 23.73 11.03
C ARG A 108 -14.57 22.29 10.57
N LEU A 109 -14.86 22.04 9.31
CA LEU A 109 -14.60 20.76 8.65
C LEU A 109 -13.10 20.45 8.62
N VAL A 110 -12.79 19.16 8.77
CA VAL A 110 -11.42 18.65 8.66
C VAL A 110 -11.30 17.90 7.34
N THR A 111 -10.42 18.38 6.47
CA THR A 111 -10.18 17.78 5.16
C THR A 111 -8.90 16.97 5.18
N GLY A 112 -8.97 15.71 4.75
CA GLY A 112 -7.80 14.84 4.59
C GLY A 112 -7.20 14.96 3.20
N LEU A 113 -5.92 15.28 3.10
CA LEU A 113 -5.12 15.12 1.89
C LEU A 113 -4.23 13.90 2.07
N ASP A 114 -4.34 12.91 1.17
CA ASP A 114 -3.61 11.64 1.24
C ASP A 114 -2.83 11.37 -0.05
N PHE A 115 -1.61 10.86 0.07
CA PHE A 115 -0.86 10.37 -1.08
C PHE A 115 -1.39 9.01 -1.53
N ALA A 116 -1.83 8.92 -2.78
CA ALA A 116 -2.22 7.64 -3.36
C ALA A 116 -0.98 6.72 -3.54
N SER A 117 -0.77 5.79 -2.61
CA SER A 117 0.36 4.85 -2.61
C SER A 117 1.73 5.55 -2.52
N LEU A 118 1.96 6.28 -1.41
CA LEU A 118 3.19 7.05 -1.17
C LEU A 118 4.47 6.25 -1.44
N TYR A 119 4.72 5.15 -0.72
CA TYR A 119 5.99 4.42 -0.83
C TYR A 119 6.26 3.84 -2.22
N PRO A 120 5.31 3.15 -2.89
CA PRO A 120 5.51 2.75 -4.28
C PRO A 120 5.85 3.91 -5.21
N SER A 121 5.18 5.06 -5.05
CA SER A 121 5.43 6.26 -5.86
C SER A 121 6.83 6.83 -5.64
N LEU A 122 7.32 6.85 -4.39
CA LEU A 122 8.69 7.28 -4.08
C LEU A 122 9.73 6.31 -4.64
N ILE A 123 9.47 5.00 -4.55
CA ILE A 123 10.35 3.98 -5.13
C ILE A 123 10.50 4.20 -6.63
N MET A 124 9.39 4.39 -7.34
CA MET A 124 9.40 4.67 -8.78
C MET A 124 10.10 5.99 -9.09
N THR A 125 9.77 7.08 -8.38
CA THR A 125 10.29 8.43 -8.65
C THR A 125 11.80 8.55 -8.45
N TYR A 126 12.33 7.97 -7.36
CA TYR A 126 13.74 8.09 -7.01
C TYR A 126 14.58 6.88 -7.44
N ASN A 127 14.03 6.01 -8.30
CA ASN A 127 14.66 4.77 -8.76
C ASN A 127 15.15 3.83 -7.64
N LEU A 128 14.44 3.77 -6.50
CA LEU A 128 14.91 3.05 -5.31
C LEU A 128 14.81 1.54 -5.50
N SER A 129 15.85 0.95 -6.08
CA SER A 129 15.91 -0.46 -6.43
C SER A 129 17.25 -1.08 -6.03
N PRO A 130 17.30 -2.34 -5.57
CA PRO A 130 18.55 -2.96 -5.13
C PRO A 130 19.68 -2.91 -6.16
N ASP A 131 19.34 -2.99 -7.45
CA ASP A 131 20.28 -2.93 -8.58
C ASP A 131 20.70 -1.51 -9.00
N LYS A 132 20.14 -0.47 -8.38
CA LYS A 132 20.40 0.95 -8.70
C LYS A 132 20.93 1.77 -7.51
N ILE A 133 20.99 1.17 -6.32
CA ILE A 133 21.54 1.79 -5.12
C ILE A 133 23.07 1.64 -5.11
N ILE A 134 23.74 2.75 -4.83
CA ILE A 134 25.20 2.86 -4.68
C ILE A 134 25.47 3.22 -3.22
N LEU A 135 26.30 2.43 -2.55
CA LEU A 135 26.65 2.61 -1.13
C LEU A 135 28.01 3.30 -0.93
N SER A 136 28.91 3.21 -1.90
CA SER A 136 30.23 3.83 -1.84
C SER A 136 30.23 5.23 -2.45
N GLN A 137 30.75 6.20 -1.71
CA GLN A 137 30.97 7.57 -2.20
C GLN A 137 31.88 7.59 -3.44
N GLU A 138 32.93 6.77 -3.46
CA GLU A 138 33.88 6.70 -4.58
C GLU A 138 33.18 6.23 -5.86
N HIS A 139 32.32 5.21 -5.73
CA HIS A 139 31.53 4.71 -6.85
C HIS A 139 30.49 5.75 -7.30
N ALA A 140 29.86 6.48 -6.37
CA ALA A 140 28.93 7.56 -6.72
C ALA A 140 29.62 8.66 -7.54
N VAL A 141 30.82 9.10 -7.13
CA VAL A 141 31.61 10.10 -7.88
C VAL A 141 31.99 9.58 -9.27
N SER A 142 32.40 8.32 -9.38
CA SER A 142 32.70 7.69 -10.67
C SER A 142 31.47 7.66 -11.60
N VAL A 143 30.29 7.34 -11.07
CA VAL A 143 29.04 7.34 -11.83
C VAL A 143 28.65 8.76 -12.25
N GLU A 144 28.82 9.76 -11.39
CA GLU A 144 28.57 11.17 -11.75
C GLU A 144 29.52 11.67 -12.85
N GLN A 145 30.78 11.21 -12.86
CA GLN A 145 31.74 11.49 -13.93
C GLN A 145 31.33 10.85 -15.27
N SER A 146 30.53 9.79 -15.25
CA SER A 146 29.98 9.13 -16.44
C SER A 146 28.71 9.79 -17.00
N ASP A 147 28.45 11.05 -16.64
CA ASP A 147 27.26 11.85 -17.05
C ASP A 147 25.92 11.28 -16.55
N LYS A 148 25.94 10.44 -15.51
CA LYS A 148 24.73 9.94 -14.84
C LYS A 148 24.42 10.79 -13.62
N LYS A 149 23.18 11.28 -13.55
CA LYS A 149 22.70 12.01 -12.37
C LYS A 149 22.33 11.03 -11.25
N LEU A 150 22.58 11.43 -10.01
CA LEU A 150 22.25 10.65 -8.83
C LEU A 150 21.22 11.37 -7.94
N HIS A 151 20.41 10.60 -7.23
CA HIS A 151 19.65 11.06 -6.08
C HIS A 151 20.45 10.73 -4.82
N LYS A 152 20.86 11.75 -4.06
CA LYS A 152 21.46 11.56 -2.75
C LYS A 152 20.38 11.20 -1.73
N LEU A 153 20.57 10.07 -1.05
CA LEU A 153 19.74 9.58 0.03
C LEU A 153 20.48 9.83 1.35
N GLU A 154 20.02 10.84 2.09
CA GLU A 154 20.59 11.18 3.38
C GLU A 154 19.84 10.43 4.48
N PHE A 155 20.56 9.56 5.20
CA PHE A 155 19.99 8.82 6.32
C PHE A 155 20.18 9.58 7.61
N LEU A 156 19.12 9.61 8.42
CA LEU A 156 19.18 10.18 9.78
C LEU A 156 19.95 9.29 10.78
N PHE A 157 20.41 8.11 10.36
CA PHE A 157 21.09 7.13 11.20
C PHE A 157 22.52 6.91 10.69
N ASN A 158 23.49 6.92 11.60
CA ASN A 158 24.92 6.68 11.35
C ASN A 158 25.63 7.66 10.39
N ASN A 159 25.03 8.80 10.03
CA ASN A 159 25.54 9.74 9.01
C ASN A 159 25.92 9.06 7.68
N GLN A 160 25.31 7.92 7.39
CA GLN A 160 25.53 7.22 6.13
C GLN A 160 24.74 7.93 5.04
N CYS A 161 25.30 7.92 3.84
CA CYS A 161 24.62 8.36 2.63
C CYS A 161 24.63 7.19 1.65
N ALA A 162 23.57 7.07 0.88
CA ALA A 162 23.56 6.25 -0.33
C ALA A 162 23.12 7.11 -1.51
N TRP A 163 23.32 6.58 -2.70
CA TRP A 163 22.90 7.21 -3.93
C TRP A 163 22.03 6.27 -4.72
N SER A 164 21.07 6.82 -5.45
CA SER A 164 20.28 6.08 -6.42
C SER A 164 20.48 6.69 -7.80
N VAL A 165 20.75 5.87 -8.81
CA VAL A 165 20.93 6.35 -10.18
C VAL A 165 19.60 6.88 -10.72
N GLN A 166 19.58 8.12 -11.24
CA GLN A 166 18.36 8.69 -11.81
C GLN A 166 18.01 7.98 -13.13
N HIS A 167 16.76 7.51 -13.26
CA HIS A 167 16.33 6.85 -14.49
C HIS A 167 15.87 7.83 -15.58
N ASN A 168 15.53 9.09 -15.26
CA ASN A 168 15.08 10.11 -16.23
C ASN A 168 14.00 9.64 -17.23
N ASN A 169 13.11 8.74 -16.79
CA ASN A 169 12.13 8.01 -17.61
C ASN A 169 12.71 7.15 -18.75
N ILE A 170 14.01 6.91 -18.79
CA ILE A 170 14.70 6.02 -19.73
C ILE A 170 14.47 4.57 -19.28
N PRO A 171 13.83 3.70 -20.09
CA PRO A 171 13.48 2.33 -19.70
C PRO A 171 14.67 1.48 -19.23
N GLU A 172 15.83 1.62 -19.87
CA GLU A 172 17.06 0.86 -19.59
C GLU A 172 17.70 1.26 -18.25
N GLU A 173 17.43 2.47 -17.79
CA GLU A 173 17.97 2.99 -16.53
C GLU A 173 17.06 2.71 -15.32
N LYS A 174 15.82 2.24 -15.55
CA LYS A 174 14.89 1.87 -14.47
C LYS A 174 15.37 0.61 -13.77
N GLY A 175 15.37 0.66 -12.43
CA GLY A 175 15.69 -0.50 -11.60
C GLY A 175 14.58 -1.54 -11.59
N LEU A 176 14.91 -2.75 -11.14
CA LEU A 176 13.98 -3.87 -11.04
C LEU A 176 12.68 -3.50 -10.30
N TYR A 177 12.79 -2.85 -9.15
CA TYR A 177 11.63 -2.46 -8.33
C TYR A 177 10.69 -1.52 -9.08
N VAL A 178 11.26 -0.51 -9.76
CA VAL A 178 10.49 0.49 -10.49
C VAL A 178 9.63 -0.18 -11.57
N ILE A 179 10.26 -1.02 -12.37
CA ILE A 179 9.61 -1.70 -13.49
C ILE A 179 8.47 -2.59 -13.00
N VAL A 180 8.71 -3.38 -11.96
CA VAL A 180 7.68 -4.28 -11.42
C VAL A 180 6.54 -3.47 -10.82
N LEU A 181 6.83 -2.37 -10.11
CA LEU A 181 5.79 -1.49 -9.55
C LEU A 181 5.00 -0.76 -10.64
N GLU A 182 5.64 -0.34 -11.74
CA GLU A 182 4.96 0.25 -12.90
C GLU A 182 3.99 -0.75 -13.53
N TYR A 183 4.42 -2.01 -13.72
CA TYR A 183 3.56 -3.08 -14.19
C TYR A 183 2.35 -3.30 -13.27
N LEU A 184 2.58 -3.41 -11.96
CA LEU A 184 1.51 -3.59 -10.96
C LEU A 184 0.56 -2.39 -10.91
N SER A 185 1.10 -1.17 -11.02
CA SER A 185 0.33 0.08 -11.05
C SER A 185 -0.56 0.16 -12.28
N ALA A 186 -0.01 -0.16 -13.47
CA ALA A 186 -0.76 -0.21 -14.72
C ALA A 186 -1.91 -1.22 -14.66
N LYS A 187 -1.62 -2.44 -14.18
CA LYS A 187 -2.61 -3.50 -14.00
C LYS A 187 -3.71 -3.08 -13.00
N ARG A 188 -3.33 -2.45 -11.89
CA ARG A 188 -4.28 -1.92 -10.90
C ARG A 188 -5.18 -0.83 -11.49
N ASN A 189 -4.63 0.08 -12.28
CA ASN A 189 -5.39 1.16 -12.91
C ASN A 189 -6.35 0.63 -13.99
N GLU A 190 -5.96 -0.43 -14.71
CA GLU A 190 -6.85 -1.14 -15.61
C GLU A 190 -8.04 -1.77 -14.88
N LEU A 191 -7.79 -2.47 -13.75
CA LEU A 191 -8.86 -3.03 -12.92
C LEU A 191 -9.81 -1.94 -12.40
N LYS A 192 -9.28 -0.80 -11.94
CA LYS A 192 -10.09 0.35 -11.51
C LYS A 192 -11.00 0.87 -12.62
N ARG A 193 -10.48 1.02 -13.85
CA ARG A 193 -11.29 1.47 -15.00
C ARG A 193 -12.41 0.48 -15.32
N ARG A 194 -12.09 -0.83 -15.32
CA ARG A 194 -13.09 -1.89 -15.52
C ARG A 194 -14.15 -1.86 -14.42
N LEU A 195 -13.76 -1.67 -13.16
CA LEU A 195 -14.67 -1.51 -12.01
C LEU A 195 -15.60 -0.31 -12.14
N ALA A 196 -15.08 0.87 -12.49
CA ALA A 196 -15.87 2.07 -12.69
C ALA A 196 -16.95 1.86 -13.77
N SER A 197 -16.57 1.23 -14.88
CA SER A 197 -17.51 0.90 -15.97
C SER A 197 -18.63 -0.05 -15.55
N LEU A 198 -18.37 -0.98 -14.61
CA LEU A 198 -19.37 -1.89 -14.09
C LEU A 198 -20.29 -1.22 -13.06
N LYS A 199 -19.72 -0.37 -12.19
CA LYS A 199 -20.49 0.39 -11.19
C LYS A 199 -21.51 1.33 -11.85
N ALA A 200 -21.18 1.90 -13.02
CA ALA A 200 -22.08 2.73 -13.81
C ALA A 200 -23.26 1.97 -14.43
N LYS A 201 -23.14 0.66 -14.66
CA LYS A 201 -24.17 -0.19 -15.30
C LYS A 201 -25.13 -0.85 -14.29
N LYS A 202 -25.15 -0.42 -13.03
CA LYS A 202 -25.86 -1.08 -11.91
C LYS A 202 -27.38 -1.22 -12.15
N LYS A 203 -27.80 -2.42 -12.55
CA LYS A 203 -29.19 -2.91 -12.44
C LYS A 203 -29.32 -4.35 -11.90
N ASP A 204 -28.22 -5.11 -11.78
CA ASP A 204 -28.27 -6.55 -11.50
C ASP A 204 -27.39 -6.98 -10.30
N ILE A 205 -27.84 -7.99 -9.56
CA ILE A 205 -27.17 -8.57 -8.38
C ILE A 205 -25.87 -9.28 -8.78
N ASP A 206 -25.82 -9.96 -9.93
CA ASP A 206 -24.61 -10.64 -10.41
C ASP A 206 -23.50 -9.63 -10.76
N LEU A 207 -23.89 -8.46 -11.27
CA LEU A 207 -22.99 -7.34 -11.51
C LEU A 207 -22.39 -6.79 -10.19
N VAL A 208 -23.16 -6.79 -9.11
CA VAL A 208 -22.69 -6.39 -7.78
C VAL A 208 -21.66 -7.40 -7.25
N ILE A 209 -21.95 -8.70 -7.31
CA ILE A 209 -21.02 -9.75 -6.87
C ILE A 209 -19.71 -9.71 -7.67
N SER A 210 -19.80 -9.55 -9.00
CA SER A 210 -18.62 -9.39 -9.86
C SER A 210 -17.79 -8.14 -9.50
N SER A 211 -18.46 -7.03 -9.17
CA SER A 211 -17.79 -5.80 -8.77
C SER A 211 -17.05 -5.93 -7.44
N MET A 212 -17.62 -6.63 -6.46
CA MET A 212 -16.96 -6.90 -5.17
C MET A 212 -15.67 -7.70 -5.36
N GLY A 213 -15.68 -8.63 -6.31
CA GLY A 213 -14.51 -9.44 -6.64
C GLY A 213 -13.33 -8.64 -7.15
N LYS A 214 -13.59 -7.69 -8.05
CA LYS A 214 -12.55 -6.81 -8.60
C LYS A 214 -12.06 -5.78 -7.57
N ASP A 215 -12.93 -5.32 -6.67
CA ASP A 215 -12.52 -4.43 -5.58
C ASP A 215 -11.50 -5.15 -4.65
N ALA A 216 -11.69 -6.45 -4.40
CA ALA A 216 -10.75 -7.28 -3.64
C ALA A 216 -9.40 -7.50 -4.37
N GLU A 217 -9.41 -7.69 -5.69
CA GLU A 217 -8.21 -7.79 -6.52
C GLU A 217 -7.41 -6.48 -6.51
N GLN A 218 -8.08 -5.34 -6.69
CA GLN A 218 -7.46 -4.02 -6.65
C GLN A 218 -6.87 -3.70 -5.27
N TYR A 219 -7.51 -4.16 -4.20
CA TYR A 219 -6.97 -4.06 -2.84
C TYR A 219 -5.74 -4.94 -2.66
N ALA A 220 -5.76 -6.18 -3.16
CA ALA A 220 -4.62 -7.09 -3.11
C ALA A 220 -3.39 -6.48 -3.79
N LEU A 221 -3.54 -5.93 -4.99
CA LEU A 221 -2.47 -5.22 -5.70
C LEU A 221 -1.92 -4.03 -4.89
N LYS A 222 -2.80 -3.23 -4.25
CA LYS A 222 -2.37 -2.12 -3.39
C LYS A 222 -1.49 -2.62 -2.23
N VAL A 223 -1.95 -3.64 -1.50
CA VAL A 223 -1.21 -4.24 -0.39
C VAL A 223 0.13 -4.78 -0.88
N TYR A 224 0.13 -5.40 -2.06
CA TYR A 224 1.29 -6.01 -2.65
C TYR A 224 2.37 -4.98 -3.03
N MET A 225 1.98 -3.89 -3.70
CA MET A 225 2.88 -2.79 -4.01
C MET A 225 3.49 -2.18 -2.73
N ASN A 226 2.70 -2.00 -1.69
CA ASN A 226 3.18 -1.49 -0.39
C ASN A 226 4.14 -2.46 0.32
N THR A 227 4.12 -3.74 -0.03
CA THR A 227 4.99 -4.76 0.57
C THR A 227 6.44 -4.64 0.09
N PHE A 228 6.73 -4.02 -1.05
CA PHE A 228 8.11 -3.85 -1.57
C PHE A 228 9.03 -3.14 -0.57
N TYR A 229 8.52 -2.06 0.04
CA TYR A 229 9.22 -1.36 1.12
C TYR A 229 9.49 -2.30 2.31
N GLY A 230 8.48 -3.06 2.73
CA GLY A 230 8.61 -4.01 3.84
C GLY A 230 9.64 -5.11 3.54
N THR A 231 9.64 -5.63 2.31
CA THR A 231 10.60 -6.64 1.84
C THR A 231 12.03 -6.10 1.84
N ALA A 232 12.25 -4.83 1.49
CA ALA A 232 13.59 -4.22 1.55
C ALA A 232 14.07 -3.96 2.98
N GLY A 233 13.15 -3.76 3.94
CA GLY A 233 13.45 -3.52 5.34
C GLY A 233 13.50 -4.77 6.23
N ASP A 234 13.10 -5.93 5.71
CA ASP A 234 13.12 -7.21 6.43
C ASP A 234 14.47 -7.90 6.27
N SER A 235 15.24 -8.04 7.36
CA SER A 235 16.56 -8.69 7.34
C SER A 235 16.53 -10.16 6.92
N LYS A 236 15.36 -10.79 6.90
CA LYS A 236 15.15 -12.17 6.40
C LYS A 236 14.79 -12.20 4.92
N SER A 237 14.70 -11.06 4.25
CA SER A 237 14.48 -10.98 2.83
C SER A 237 15.79 -11.12 2.05
N PRO A 238 15.83 -11.89 0.96
CA PRO A 238 16.96 -11.88 0.03
C PRO A 238 17.16 -10.53 -0.67
N PHE A 239 16.15 -9.68 -0.68
CA PHE A 239 16.21 -8.31 -1.19
C PHE A 239 16.37 -7.27 -0.07
N PHE A 240 16.81 -7.69 1.12
CA PHE A 240 17.09 -6.78 2.21
C PHE A 240 18.18 -5.78 1.82
N LEU A 241 17.82 -4.50 1.87
CA LEU A 241 18.74 -3.39 1.69
C LEU A 241 18.26 -2.23 2.55
N ARG A 242 18.86 -2.10 3.72
CA ARG A 242 18.44 -1.13 4.74
C ARG A 242 18.45 0.30 4.21
N GLU A 243 19.46 0.64 3.42
CA GLU A 243 19.64 1.96 2.82
C GLU A 243 18.52 2.26 1.82
N LEU A 244 17.98 1.24 1.14
CA LEU A 244 16.79 1.40 0.29
C LEU A 244 15.56 1.68 1.16
N ALA A 245 15.31 0.88 2.20
CA ALA A 245 14.17 1.09 3.09
C ALA A 245 14.24 2.45 3.81
N GLY A 246 15.40 2.83 4.32
CA GLY A 246 15.67 4.14 4.91
C GLY A 246 15.57 5.27 3.90
N GLY A 247 15.87 5.02 2.63
CA GLY A 247 15.75 6.00 1.54
C GLY A 247 14.29 6.30 1.24
N VAL A 248 13.45 5.26 1.20
CA VAL A 248 12.00 5.38 1.06
C VAL A 248 11.39 6.19 2.21
N THR A 249 11.75 5.88 3.47
CA THR A 249 11.20 6.62 4.63
C THR A 249 11.69 8.06 4.66
N SER A 250 12.97 8.31 4.39
CA SER A 250 13.54 9.66 4.37
C SER A 250 12.91 10.52 3.27
N ALA A 251 12.72 9.96 2.08
CA ALA A 251 11.99 10.62 1.00
C ALA A 251 10.53 10.90 1.38
N GLY A 252 9.83 9.96 2.03
CA GLY A 252 8.47 10.15 2.50
C GLY A 252 8.35 11.29 3.51
N ARG A 253 9.24 11.32 4.50
CA ARG A 253 9.32 12.40 5.50
C ARG A 253 9.58 13.76 4.87
N ARG A 254 10.48 13.82 3.88
CA ARG A 254 10.78 15.07 3.17
C ARG A 254 9.57 15.57 2.39
N ASN A 255 8.89 14.69 1.66
CA ASN A 255 7.73 15.05 0.85
C ASN A 255 6.53 15.49 1.70
N ILE A 256 6.18 14.75 2.76
CA ILE A 256 5.04 15.12 3.62
C ILE A 256 5.28 16.45 4.35
N LYS A 257 6.52 16.73 4.78
CA LYS A 257 6.90 18.03 5.35
C LYS A 257 6.81 19.15 4.33
N HIS A 258 7.27 18.92 3.10
CA HIS A 258 7.16 19.91 2.04
C HIS A 258 5.71 20.26 1.71
N VAL A 259 4.82 19.26 1.63
CA VAL A 259 3.37 19.49 1.46
C VAL A 259 2.80 20.23 2.67
N ALA A 260 3.18 19.86 3.89
CA ALA A 260 2.75 20.54 5.09
C ALA A 260 3.14 22.02 5.10
N ASP A 261 4.37 22.34 4.70
CA ASP A 261 4.86 23.72 4.64
C ASP A 261 4.14 24.51 3.54
N PHE A 262 3.90 23.90 2.37
CA PHE A 262 3.09 24.50 1.31
C PHE A 262 1.67 24.82 1.78
N VAL A 263 0.99 23.85 2.40
CA VAL A 263 -0.37 24.01 2.92
C VAL A 263 -0.43 25.12 3.98
N LYS A 264 0.53 25.15 4.91
CA LYS A 264 0.64 26.24 5.90
C LYS A 264 0.88 27.60 5.26
N SER A 265 1.69 27.68 4.21
CA SER A 265 1.93 28.93 3.47
C SER A 265 0.68 29.47 2.78
N LYS A 266 -0.30 28.61 2.50
CA LYS A 266 -1.63 28.97 1.99
C LYS A 266 -2.62 29.34 3.10
N GLY A 267 -2.17 29.37 4.36
CA GLY A 267 -2.97 29.76 5.52
C GLY A 267 -3.77 28.63 6.18
N PHE A 268 -3.73 27.42 5.63
CA PHE A 268 -4.41 26.27 6.22
C PHE A 268 -3.71 25.80 7.50
N GLN A 269 -4.49 25.33 8.47
CA GLN A 269 -3.97 24.78 9.71
C GLN A 269 -3.94 23.26 9.64
N ILE A 270 -2.79 22.66 9.99
CA ILE A 270 -2.65 21.21 10.10
C ILE A 270 -3.08 20.78 11.51
N LYS A 271 -4.12 19.95 11.60
CA LYS A 271 -4.60 19.38 12.86
C LYS A 271 -3.91 18.08 13.22
N TYR A 272 -3.61 17.25 12.22
CA TYR A 272 -2.95 15.96 12.38
C TYR A 272 -2.30 15.55 11.06
N GLY A 273 -1.41 14.57 11.10
CA GLY A 273 -0.87 13.95 9.91
C GLY A 273 -0.26 12.60 10.26
N ASP A 274 -0.61 11.59 9.49
CA ASP A 274 -0.09 10.23 9.65
C ASP A 274 0.59 9.82 8.36
N THR A 275 1.92 9.75 8.37
CA THR A 275 2.77 9.15 7.33
C THR A 275 2.58 9.73 5.92
N ASP A 276 1.50 9.35 5.24
CA ASP A 276 1.08 9.70 3.89
C ASP A 276 -0.10 10.67 3.83
N SER A 277 -0.71 11.00 4.97
CA SER A 277 -1.89 11.87 5.06
C SER A 277 -1.68 13.10 5.94
N LEU A 278 -2.32 14.21 5.56
CA LEU A 278 -2.44 15.43 6.34
C LEU A 278 -3.90 15.79 6.52
N TYR A 279 -4.27 16.14 7.75
CA TYR A 279 -5.62 16.56 8.12
C TYR A 279 -5.62 18.04 8.43
N LEU A 280 -6.37 18.78 7.62
CA LEU A 280 -6.28 20.23 7.52
C LEU A 280 -7.59 20.89 7.89
N VAL A 281 -7.53 22.14 8.31
CA VAL A 281 -8.68 23.02 8.49
C VAL A 281 -8.42 24.31 7.74
N CYS A 282 -9.42 24.77 6.98
CA CYS A 282 -9.38 26.04 6.27
C CYS A 282 -9.42 27.24 7.23
N LEU A 283 -9.05 28.42 6.69
CA LEU A 283 -9.22 29.68 7.40
C LEU A 283 -10.71 29.97 7.62
N GLU A 284 -11.00 30.73 8.68
CA GLU A 284 -12.37 31.09 9.04
C GLU A 284 -13.09 31.83 7.91
N GLU A 285 -12.40 32.74 7.22
CA GLU A 285 -12.97 33.54 6.13
C GLU A 285 -13.46 32.65 4.99
N PHE A 286 -12.61 31.73 4.49
CA PHE A 286 -13.00 30.77 3.45
C PHE A 286 -14.08 29.80 3.92
N PHE A 287 -14.05 29.38 5.20
CA PHE A 287 -15.10 28.53 5.75
C PHE A 287 -16.45 29.26 5.72
N GLN A 288 -16.52 30.49 6.24
CA GLN A 288 -17.75 31.27 6.30
C GLN A 288 -18.31 31.59 4.91
N GLU A 289 -17.45 31.90 3.93
CA GLU A 289 -17.87 32.08 2.53
C GLU A 289 -18.53 30.82 1.97
N CYS A 290 -17.88 29.65 2.12
CA CYS A 290 -18.44 28.38 1.66
C CYS A 290 -19.72 27.99 2.42
N ASP A 291 -19.75 28.17 3.73
CA ASP A 291 -20.89 27.83 4.60
C ASP A 291 -22.11 28.68 4.25
N THR A 292 -21.90 29.99 4.07
CA THR A 292 -22.95 30.92 3.64
C THR A 292 -23.44 30.62 2.22
N ALA A 293 -22.54 30.23 1.30
CA ALA A 293 -22.93 29.86 -0.06
C ALA A 293 -23.74 28.56 -0.11
N TYR A 294 -23.40 27.58 0.72
CA TYR A 294 -24.13 26.33 0.88
C TYR A 294 -25.53 26.56 1.48
N ASP A 295 -25.61 27.31 2.59
CA ASP A 295 -26.86 27.59 3.30
C ASP A 295 -27.83 28.47 2.50
N ASN A 296 -27.31 29.42 1.71
CA ASN A 296 -28.13 30.30 0.86
C ASN A 296 -28.63 29.60 -0.41
N GLY A 297 -28.33 28.30 -0.62
CA GLY A 297 -28.79 27.55 -1.78
C GLY A 297 -28.14 27.96 -3.09
N ASN A 298 -27.00 28.67 -3.05
CA ASN A 298 -26.28 29.20 -4.23
C ASN A 298 -25.48 28.14 -5.01
N GLY A 299 -25.91 26.87 -4.97
CA GLY A 299 -25.58 25.90 -6.02
C GLY A 299 -24.46 24.90 -5.73
N PHE A 300 -24.06 24.67 -4.47
CA PHE A 300 -23.21 23.53 -4.14
C PHE A 300 -24.05 22.31 -3.73
N SER A 301 -23.82 21.18 -4.38
CA SER A 301 -24.16 19.87 -3.83
C SER A 301 -23.32 19.61 -2.56
N LYS A 302 -23.76 18.65 -1.73
CA LYS A 302 -23.00 18.24 -0.54
C LYS A 302 -21.58 17.76 -0.89
N GLU A 303 -21.37 17.26 -2.10
CA GLU A 303 -20.06 16.85 -2.60
C GLU A 303 -19.18 18.02 -3.07
N GLU A 304 -19.75 19.17 -3.42
CA GLU A 304 -19.03 20.36 -3.86
C GLU A 304 -18.65 21.32 -2.72
N TYR A 305 -19.38 21.26 -1.60
CA TYR A 305 -19.06 21.94 -0.34
C TYR A 305 -17.96 21.21 0.45
#